data_AF-A0A7C5H6L0-F1
#
_entry.id   AF-A0A7C5H6L0-F1
#
_cell.length_a   1.000
_cell.length_b   1.000
_cell.length_c   1.000
_cell.angle_alpha   90.00
_cell.angle_beta   90.00
_cell.angle_gamma   90.00
#
_symmetry.space_group_name_H-M   'P 1'
#
loop_
_entity.id
_entity.type
_entity.pdbx_description
1 polymer ?
#
loop_
_entity_poly.entity_id
_entity_poly.type
_entity_poly.pdbx_seq_one_letter_code
_entity_poly.pdbx_strand_id
1 'polypeptide(L)'
;MSSCDKYKGLMMGMIDNELTPEELREVKTHLERCDECRQEFEELKAISQQIPDLTFESVHDKDLDRMWKQPYSRLSKLSGLILVIAGWVVMLGYSIFVMFRDSTEPKMIQIAIAASITGFIILLASAVRDRIKSYKTDPYKEVKR
;
A
#
# COMPACT_ATOMS: atom_id res chain seq x y z
N MET A 1 -36.75 -35.12 -20.29
CA MET A 1 -36.10 -34.95 -18.98
C MET A 1 -34.56 -35.01 -19.00
N SER A 2 -33.88 -35.24 -20.14
CA SER A 2 -32.40 -35.17 -20.23
C SER A 2 -31.84 -33.99 -21.05
N SER A 3 -32.71 -33.20 -21.70
CA SER A 3 -32.29 -32.09 -22.57
C SER A 3 -32.24 -30.74 -21.86
N CYS A 4 -32.88 -30.58 -20.70
CA CYS A 4 -33.03 -29.28 -20.01
C CYS A 4 -31.83 -28.94 -19.10
N ASP A 5 -31.08 -29.93 -18.61
CA ASP A 5 -29.93 -29.70 -17.73
C ASP A 5 -28.81 -28.90 -18.40
N LYS A 6 -28.62 -29.08 -19.72
CA LYS A 6 -27.66 -28.28 -20.50
C LYS A 6 -28.00 -26.79 -20.45
N TYR A 7 -29.29 -26.46 -20.45
CA TYR A 7 -29.75 -25.06 -20.50
C TYR A 7 -29.70 -24.38 -19.13
N LYS A 8 -29.63 -25.11 -18.02
CA LYS A 8 -29.47 -24.53 -16.68
C LYS A 8 -28.18 -23.72 -16.53
N GLY A 9 -27.05 -24.27 -17.00
CA GLY A 9 -25.77 -23.55 -17.00
C GLY A 9 -25.81 -22.31 -17.90
N LEU A 10 -26.43 -22.44 -19.07
CA LEU A 10 -26.55 -21.33 -20.00
C LEU A 10 -27.51 -20.23 -19.49
N MET A 11 -28.56 -20.57 -18.75
CA MET A 11 -29.46 -19.61 -18.11
C MET A 11 -28.75 -18.74 -17.07
N MET A 12 -27.84 -19.33 -16.26
CA MET A 12 -27.00 -18.57 -15.32
C MET A 12 -26.05 -17.63 -16.06
N GLY A 13 -25.33 -18.14 -17.08
CA GLY A 13 -24.45 -17.30 -17.90
C GLY A 13 -25.20 -16.17 -18.64
N MET A 14 -26.49 -16.35 -18.94
CA MET A 14 -27.34 -15.29 -19.51
C MET A 14 -27.63 -14.17 -18.50
N ILE A 15 -27.77 -14.49 -17.21
CA ILE A 15 -27.98 -13.51 -16.13
C ILE A 15 -26.70 -12.71 -15.86
N ASP A 16 -25.55 -13.38 -15.87
CA ASP A 16 -24.22 -12.78 -15.65
C ASP A 16 -23.64 -12.11 -16.92
N ASN A 17 -24.35 -12.21 -18.05
CA ASN A 17 -23.98 -11.64 -19.35
C ASN A 17 -22.63 -12.20 -19.91
N GLU A 18 -22.37 -13.49 -19.67
CA GLU A 18 -21.14 -14.20 -20.07
C GLU A 18 -21.31 -15.08 -21.33
N LEU A 19 -22.52 -15.18 -21.89
CA LEU A 19 -22.78 -16.03 -23.05
C LEU A 19 -22.25 -15.44 -24.36
N THR A 20 -21.75 -16.32 -25.22
CA THR A 20 -21.50 -16.00 -26.63
C THR A 20 -22.81 -15.73 -27.39
N PRO A 21 -22.78 -14.98 -28.52
CA PRO A 21 -23.97 -14.74 -29.34
C PRO A 21 -24.67 -16.03 -29.82
N GLU A 22 -23.91 -17.08 -30.04
CA GLU A 22 -24.39 -18.40 -30.46
C GLU A 22 -25.15 -19.10 -29.33
N GLU A 23 -24.57 -19.13 -28.13
CA GLU A 23 -25.19 -19.73 -26.93
C GLU A 23 -26.45 -18.97 -26.51
N LEU A 24 -26.42 -17.64 -26.59
CA LEU A 24 -27.58 -16.80 -26.27
C LEU A 24 -28.78 -17.11 -27.18
N ARG A 25 -28.54 -17.34 -28.48
CA ARG A 25 -29.60 -17.77 -29.41
C ARG A 25 -30.12 -19.16 -29.08
N GLU A 26 -29.22 -20.06 -28.69
CA GLU A 26 -29.59 -21.43 -28.31
C GLU A 26 -30.53 -21.44 -27.09
N VAL A 27 -30.18 -20.69 -26.04
CA VAL A 27 -31.01 -20.55 -24.83
C VAL A 27 -32.34 -19.91 -25.12
N LYS A 28 -32.38 -18.80 -25.87
CA LYS A 28 -33.63 -18.11 -26.22
C LYS A 28 -34.59 -19.03 -26.97
N THR A 29 -34.07 -19.78 -27.95
CA THR A 29 -34.87 -20.75 -28.70
C THR A 29 -35.44 -21.85 -27.80
N HIS A 30 -34.69 -22.25 -26.77
CA HIS A 30 -35.15 -23.23 -25.80
C HIS A 30 -36.24 -22.66 -24.87
N LEU A 31 -36.05 -21.44 -24.35
CA LEU A 31 -37.03 -20.75 -23.49
C LEU A 31 -38.34 -20.44 -24.21
N GLU A 32 -38.32 -20.30 -25.54
CA GLU A 32 -39.54 -20.16 -26.35
C GLU A 32 -40.37 -21.45 -26.43
N ARG A 33 -39.71 -22.62 -26.32
CA ARG A 33 -40.33 -23.94 -26.53
C ARG A 33 -40.62 -24.71 -25.25
N CYS A 34 -39.98 -24.35 -24.13
CA CYS A 34 -40.08 -25.08 -22.86
C CYS A 34 -40.62 -24.16 -21.75
N ASP A 35 -41.85 -24.41 -21.30
CA ASP A 35 -42.49 -23.62 -20.24
C ASP A 35 -41.84 -23.84 -18.86
N GLU A 36 -41.38 -25.06 -18.55
CA GLU A 36 -40.66 -25.35 -17.29
C GLU A 36 -39.38 -24.51 -17.17
N CYS A 37 -38.53 -24.51 -18.20
CA CYS A 37 -37.29 -23.73 -18.18
C CYS A 37 -37.56 -22.22 -18.16
N ARG A 38 -38.68 -21.77 -18.72
CA ARG A 38 -39.09 -20.36 -18.65
C ARG A 38 -39.44 -19.96 -17.22
N GLN A 39 -40.19 -20.79 -16.50
CA GLN A 39 -40.51 -20.54 -15.09
C GLN A 39 -39.25 -20.54 -14.22
N GLU A 40 -38.38 -21.54 -14.38
CA GLU A 40 -37.10 -21.59 -13.64
C GLU A 40 -36.24 -20.33 -13.90
N PHE A 41 -36.17 -19.87 -15.15
CA PHE A 41 -35.42 -18.67 -15.51
C PHE A 41 -35.98 -17.40 -14.85
N GLU A 42 -37.31 -17.24 -14.80
CA GLU A 42 -37.94 -16.09 -14.15
C GLU A 42 -37.68 -16.07 -12.63
N GLU A 43 -37.71 -17.23 -11.97
CA GLU A 43 -37.36 -17.35 -10.55
C GLU A 43 -35.90 -16.96 -10.28
N LEU A 44 -34.97 -17.50 -11.07
CA LEU A 44 -33.54 -17.18 -11.01
C LEU A 44 -33.29 -15.67 -11.21
N LYS A 45 -33.94 -15.08 -12.20
CA LYS A 45 -33.84 -13.65 -12.51
C LYS A 45 -34.37 -12.79 -11.37
N ALA A 46 -35.49 -13.18 -10.75
CA ALA A 46 -36.07 -12.47 -9.62
C ALA A 46 -35.11 -12.43 -8.41
N ILE A 47 -34.39 -13.53 -8.15
CA ILE A 47 -33.38 -13.61 -7.08
C ILE A 47 -32.18 -12.72 -7.41
N SER A 48 -31.65 -12.81 -8.63
CA SER A 48 -30.51 -11.98 -9.07
C SER A 48 -30.79 -10.48 -8.94
N GLN A 49 -32.01 -10.05 -9.29
CA GLN A 49 -32.43 -8.65 -9.16
C GLN A 49 -32.55 -8.15 -7.71
N GLN A 50 -32.66 -9.05 -6.73
CA GLN A 50 -32.68 -8.71 -5.31
C GLN A 50 -31.28 -8.53 -4.72
N ILE A 51 -30.23 -8.92 -5.45
CA ILE A 51 -28.85 -8.66 -5.05
C ILE A 51 -28.52 -7.27 -5.60
N PRO A 52 -28.53 -6.21 -4.77
CA PRO A 52 -28.09 -4.90 -5.22
C PRO A 52 -26.65 -5.04 -5.72
N ASP A 53 -26.33 -4.37 -6.84
CA ASP A 53 -24.97 -4.22 -7.33
C ASP A 53 -24.09 -3.81 -6.15
N LEU A 54 -23.37 -4.78 -5.59
CA LEU A 54 -22.33 -4.54 -4.60
C LEU A 54 -21.16 -3.99 -5.38
N THR A 55 -21.31 -2.74 -5.82
CA THR A 55 -20.19 -1.88 -6.14
C THR A 55 -19.47 -1.70 -4.81
N PHE A 56 -18.57 -2.63 -4.51
CA PHE A 56 -17.50 -2.39 -3.57
C PHE A 56 -16.71 -1.25 -4.17
N GLU A 57 -17.07 -0.02 -3.78
CA GLU A 57 -16.16 1.10 -3.83
C GLU A 57 -14.98 0.67 -2.96
N SER A 58 -13.95 0.12 -3.61
CA SER A 58 -12.70 -0.21 -2.95
C SER A 58 -12.26 1.09 -2.29
N VAL A 59 -12.07 1.06 -0.97
CA VAL A 59 -11.72 2.24 -0.16
C VAL A 59 -10.66 3.00 -0.92
N HIS A 60 -11.07 4.10 -1.53
CA HIS A 60 -10.30 4.76 -2.57
C HIS A 60 -8.96 5.14 -1.94
N ASP A 61 -7.84 4.82 -2.59
CA ASP A 61 -6.47 5.01 -2.06
C ASP A 61 -6.24 6.40 -1.45
N LYS A 62 -7.02 7.41 -1.85
CA LYS A 62 -7.04 8.76 -1.27
C LYS A 62 -7.36 8.80 0.24
N ASP A 63 -8.18 7.90 0.76
CA ASP A 63 -8.52 7.84 2.19
C ASP A 63 -7.41 7.20 3.02
N LEU A 64 -6.75 6.16 2.47
CA LEU A 64 -5.55 5.57 3.05
C LEU A 64 -4.39 6.59 3.09
N ASP A 65 -4.24 7.38 2.02
CA ASP A 65 -3.19 8.39 1.92
C ASP A 65 -3.44 9.58 2.89
N ARG A 66 -4.71 9.86 3.24
CA ARG A 66 -5.08 10.84 4.27
C ARG A 66 -4.69 10.36 5.68
N MET A 67 -4.79 9.06 5.95
CA MET A 67 -4.31 8.46 7.21
C MET A 67 -2.78 8.50 7.31
N TRP A 68 -2.06 8.21 6.23
CA TRP A 68 -0.59 8.26 6.19
C TRP A 68 0.00 9.68 6.24
N LYS A 69 -0.77 10.70 5.84
CA LYS A 69 -0.40 12.11 5.96
C LYS A 69 -0.52 12.66 7.38
N GLN A 70 -0.86 11.85 8.38
CA GLN A 70 -0.88 12.30 9.77
C GLN A 70 0.49 12.85 10.24
N PRO A 71 0.48 13.95 11.02
CA PRO A 71 1.67 14.69 11.43
C PRO A 71 2.67 13.89 12.28
N TYR A 72 2.27 12.70 12.74
CA TYR A 72 3.07 11.76 13.53
C TYR A 72 4.37 11.33 12.84
N SER A 73 4.40 11.22 11.50
CA SER A 73 5.59 10.79 10.76
C SER A 73 6.64 11.88 10.57
N ARG A 74 6.28 13.16 10.75
CA ARG A 74 7.21 14.30 10.56
C ARG A 74 7.80 14.76 11.90
N LEU A 75 6.98 14.83 12.94
CA LEU A 75 7.42 15.21 14.29
C LEU A 75 8.39 14.20 14.88
N SER A 76 8.09 12.90 14.77
CA SER A 76 8.99 11.82 15.23
C SER A 76 10.37 11.82 14.55
N LYS A 77 10.42 12.19 13.27
CA LYS A 77 11.67 12.21 12.49
C LYS A 77 12.48 13.47 12.72
N LEU A 78 11.81 14.61 12.94
CA LEU A 78 12.49 15.86 13.28
C LEU A 78 13.08 15.82 14.70
N SER A 79 12.35 15.23 15.66
CA SER A 79 12.86 15.06 17.03
C SER A 79 14.10 14.18 17.07
N GLY A 80 14.14 13.09 16.28
CA GLY A 80 15.31 12.23 16.17
C GLY A 80 16.54 12.95 15.62
N LEU A 81 16.37 13.77 14.57
CA LEU A 81 17.47 14.56 14.00
C LEU A 81 17.97 15.63 14.98
N ILE A 82 17.06 16.31 15.68
CA ILE A 82 17.42 17.32 16.69
C ILE A 82 18.23 16.68 17.83
N LEU A 83 17.81 15.52 18.34
CA LEU A 83 18.54 14.78 19.37
C LEU A 83 19.95 14.39 18.92
N VAL A 84 20.09 13.95 17.67
CA VAL A 84 21.38 13.61 17.07
C VAL A 84 22.29 14.83 16.99
N ILE A 85 21.79 15.96 16.46
CA ILE A 85 22.57 17.20 16.35
C ILE A 85 22.95 17.72 17.73
N ALA A 86 22.01 17.73 18.68
CA ALA A 86 22.27 18.16 20.05
C ALA A 86 23.33 17.28 20.73
N GLY A 87 23.25 15.96 20.57
CA GLY A 87 24.27 15.02 21.08
C GLY A 87 25.64 15.28 20.48
N TRP A 88 25.70 15.57 19.19
CA TRP A 88 26.93 15.95 18.48
C TRP A 88 27.55 17.24 19.04
N VAL A 89 26.74 18.27 19.24
CA VAL A 89 27.19 19.56 19.79
C VAL A 89 27.76 19.37 21.20
N VAL A 90 27.10 18.57 22.04
CA VAL A 90 27.59 18.24 23.39
C VAL A 90 28.89 17.44 23.34
N MET A 91 28.99 16.43 22.47
CA MET A 91 30.21 15.63 22.33
C MET A 91 31.40 16.48 21.89
N LEU A 92 31.23 17.29 20.84
CA LEU A 92 32.28 18.20 20.36
C LEU A 92 32.67 19.22 21.43
N GLY A 93 31.69 19.81 22.11
CA GLY A 93 31.93 20.75 23.21
C GLY A 93 32.74 20.12 24.34
N TYR A 94 32.42 18.88 24.72
CA TYR A 94 33.16 18.16 25.75
C TYR A 94 34.58 17.79 25.31
N SER A 95 34.77 17.31 24.08
CA SER A 95 36.10 17.02 23.54
C SER A 95 36.98 18.27 23.49
N ILE A 96 36.43 19.41 23.07
CA ILE A 96 37.13 20.70 23.09
C ILE A 96 37.49 21.08 24.54
N PHE A 97 36.54 20.98 25.47
CA PHE A 97 36.77 21.29 26.88
C PHE A 97 37.91 20.45 27.50
N VAL A 98 37.95 19.15 27.23
CA VAL A 98 39.02 18.26 27.71
C VAL A 98 40.37 18.60 27.08
N MET A 99 40.39 18.91 25.78
CA MET A 99 41.60 19.33 25.06
C MET A 99 42.29 20.56 25.69
N PHE A 100 41.50 21.47 26.28
CA PHE A 100 41.99 22.68 26.95
C PHE A 100 42.42 22.45 28.41
N ARG A 101 41.95 21.40 29.08
CA ARG A 101 42.24 21.15 30.51
C ARG A 101 43.37 20.17 30.77
N ASP A 102 43.55 19.18 29.90
CA ASP A 102 44.49 18.07 30.13
C ASP A 102 45.43 17.88 28.92
N SER A 103 46.71 17.66 29.19
CA SER A 103 47.76 17.54 28.13
C SER A 103 48.61 16.27 28.24
N THR A 104 48.19 15.32 29.08
CA THR A 104 48.92 14.09 29.41
C THR A 104 48.65 12.93 28.44
N GLU A 105 47.51 12.93 27.74
CA GLU A 105 47.16 11.96 26.68
C GLU A 105 47.56 12.47 25.28
N PRO A 106 47.95 11.59 24.34
CA PRO A 106 48.18 11.97 22.95
C PRO A 106 46.86 12.45 22.31
N LYS A 107 46.71 13.77 22.23
CA LYS A 107 45.48 14.48 21.77
C LYS A 107 44.96 14.00 20.41
N MET A 108 45.82 13.43 19.55
CA MET A 108 45.42 12.90 18.24
C MET A 108 44.42 11.74 18.32
N ILE A 109 44.59 10.80 19.26
CA ILE A 109 43.73 9.59 19.33
C ILE A 109 42.31 9.98 19.76
N GLN A 110 42.21 10.91 20.71
CA GLN A 110 40.92 11.40 21.20
C GLN A 110 40.15 12.15 20.11
N ILE A 111 40.84 12.96 19.31
CA ILE A 111 40.25 13.63 18.14
C ILE A 111 39.83 12.62 17.08
N ALA A 112 40.62 11.57 16.83
CA ALA A 112 40.29 10.53 15.84
C ALA A 112 39.04 9.72 16.21
N ILE A 113 38.90 9.35 17.49
CA ILE A 113 37.72 8.64 18.00
C ILE A 113 36.49 9.54 17.94
N ALA A 114 36.62 10.78 18.40
CA ALA A 114 35.55 11.76 18.33
C ALA A 114 35.10 11.95 16.88
N ALA A 115 36.02 12.21 15.94
CA ALA A 115 35.74 12.39 14.52
C ALA A 115 35.10 11.16 13.86
N SER A 116 35.48 9.94 14.24
CA SER A 116 34.89 8.70 13.69
C SER A 116 33.43 8.51 14.12
N ILE A 117 33.14 8.65 15.42
CA ILE A 117 31.76 8.53 15.96
C ILE A 117 30.87 9.61 15.36
N THR A 118 31.41 10.81 15.33
CA THR A 118 30.85 12.02 14.74
C THR A 118 30.48 11.74 13.27
N GLY A 119 31.45 11.42 12.42
CA GLY A 119 31.23 11.13 11.00
C GLY A 119 30.20 10.04 10.74
N PHE A 120 30.21 8.96 11.52
CA PHE A 120 29.22 7.88 11.41
C PHE A 120 27.79 8.37 11.64
N ILE A 121 27.59 9.19 12.66
CA ILE A 121 26.28 9.76 13.00
C ILE A 121 25.79 10.72 11.88
N ILE A 122 26.67 11.54 11.28
CA ILE A 122 26.29 12.38 10.14
C ILE A 122 25.87 11.53 8.94
N LEU A 123 26.63 10.49 8.62
CA LEU A 123 26.32 9.62 7.48
C LEU A 123 24.96 8.94 7.67
N LEU A 124 24.68 8.43 8.87
CA LEU A 124 23.37 7.87 9.20
C LEU A 124 22.25 8.90 9.05
N ALA A 125 22.45 10.12 9.58
CA ALA A 125 21.46 11.18 9.45
C ALA A 125 21.22 11.57 7.98
N SER A 126 22.27 11.61 7.16
CA SER A 126 22.18 11.89 5.72
C SER A 126 21.43 10.79 4.97
N ALA A 127 21.78 9.52 5.21
CA ALA A 127 21.11 8.38 4.58
C ALA A 127 19.62 8.34 4.94
N VAL A 128 19.27 8.64 6.19
CA VAL A 128 17.87 8.77 6.62
C VAL A 128 17.17 9.92 5.89
N ARG A 129 17.82 11.09 5.79
CA ARG A 129 17.27 12.25 5.07
C ARG A 129 17.01 11.94 3.59
N ASP A 130 17.98 11.32 2.91
CA ASP A 130 17.87 10.95 1.50
C ASP A 130 16.82 9.88 1.27
N ARG A 131 16.74 8.88 2.16
CA ARG A 131 15.69 7.85 2.05
C ARG A 131 14.29 8.45 2.22
N ILE A 132 14.12 9.43 3.10
CA ILE A 132 12.84 10.12 3.29
C ILE A 132 12.49 10.97 2.06
N LYS A 133 13.46 11.68 1.47
CA LYS A 133 13.22 12.49 0.27
C LYS A 133 12.87 11.60 -0.91
N SER A 134 13.67 10.56 -1.14
CA SER A 134 13.45 9.57 -2.19
C SER A 134 12.09 8.89 -2.06
N TYR A 135 11.68 8.48 -0.85
CA TYR A 135 10.35 7.88 -0.61
C TYR A 135 9.16 8.79 -0.97
N LYS A 136 9.34 10.12 -0.94
CA LYS A 136 8.28 11.07 -1.31
C LYS A 136 8.18 11.32 -2.81
N THR A 137 9.26 11.14 -3.55
CA THR A 137 9.35 11.40 -5.00
C THR A 137 9.51 10.12 -5.82
N ASP A 138 9.34 8.95 -5.22
CA ASP A 138 9.49 7.66 -5.90
C ASP A 138 8.30 7.40 -6.84
N PRO A 139 8.48 7.42 -8.17
CA PRO A 139 7.41 7.20 -9.14
C PRO A 139 6.94 5.74 -9.20
N TYR A 140 7.71 4.81 -8.64
CA TYR A 140 7.41 3.37 -8.67
C TYR A 140 6.71 2.88 -7.41
N LYS A 141 6.28 3.80 -6.54
CA LYS A 141 5.59 3.48 -5.28
C LYS A 141 4.26 2.72 -5.49
N GLU A 142 3.64 2.87 -6.66
CA GLU A 142 2.33 2.30 -7.01
C GLU A 142 2.42 1.08 -7.93
N VAL A 143 3.62 0.68 -8.37
CA VAL A 143 3.78 -0.48 -9.25
C VAL A 143 3.88 -1.74 -8.40
N LYS A 144 2.75 -2.41 -8.17
CA LYS A 144 2.71 -3.80 -7.68
C LYS A 144 2.94 -4.76 -8.85
N ARG A 145 3.81 -5.76 -8.64
CA ARG A 145 4.06 -6.86 -9.56
C ARG A 145 3.06 -7.99 -9.32
#